data_AF-B5ANZ2-F1
#
_entry.id   AF-B5ANZ2-F1
#
_cell.length_a   1.000
_cell.length_b   1.000
_cell.length_c   1.000
_cell.angle_alpha   90.00
_cell.angle_beta   90.00
_cell.angle_gamma   90.00
#
_symmetry.space_group_name_H-M   'P 1'
#
loop_
_entity.id
_entity.type
_entity.pdbx_description
1 polymer ?
#
loop_
_entity_poly.entity_id
_entity_poly.type
_entity_poly.pdbx_seq_one_letter_code
_entity_poly.pdbx_strand_id
1 'polypeptide(L)'
;LFSVVLRALFRQSDPKRFQNIFTTIFTLFTLLTLDDWSLIYLDSRAQGAWHIIPILMIYIIIQYFIFLNLVIAVLVDNFQMALLRGLEKVKQERAAWIHEKLLDDSLTELRKAEPVEEMSEHTKQKQLMEKKFGTMTEKQQEVLFHFLQLVAGVEHYQQKFRSQA
;
A
#
# COMPACT_ATOMS: atom_id res chain seq x y z
N LEU A 1 16.68 -32.95 -2.11
CA LEU A 1 17.65 -33.73 -2.91
C LEU A 1 19.07 -33.64 -2.31
N PHE A 2 19.70 -32.46 -2.30
CA PHE A 2 21.09 -32.28 -1.83
C PHE A 2 21.33 -32.78 -0.40
N SER A 3 20.37 -32.58 0.52
CA SER A 3 20.46 -33.11 1.90
C SER A 3 20.65 -34.62 1.93
N VAL A 4 19.90 -35.39 1.14
CA VAL A 4 20.01 -36.86 1.13
C VAL A 4 21.34 -37.30 0.54
N VAL A 5 21.79 -36.66 -0.53
CA VAL A 5 23.06 -36.97 -1.21
C VAL A 5 24.25 -36.65 -0.32
N LEU A 6 24.33 -35.43 0.22
CA LEU A 6 25.44 -35.02 1.10
C LEU A 6 25.42 -35.82 2.41
N ARG A 7 24.24 -36.14 2.95
CA ARG A 7 24.15 -37.07 4.09
C ARG A 7 24.73 -38.44 3.76
N ALA A 8 24.39 -39.01 2.61
CA ALA A 8 24.90 -40.32 2.20
C ALA A 8 26.43 -40.31 2.02
N LEU A 9 26.99 -39.22 1.49
CA LEU A 9 28.42 -39.07 1.24
C LEU A 9 29.24 -38.78 2.51
N PHE A 10 28.72 -37.93 3.40
CA PHE A 10 29.50 -37.41 4.54
C PHE A 10 29.10 -37.98 5.90
N ARG A 11 28.06 -38.81 6.01
CA ARG A 11 27.65 -39.40 7.30
C ARG A 11 28.79 -40.14 8.03
N GLN A 12 29.69 -40.78 7.29
CA GLN A 12 30.83 -41.50 7.88
C GLN A 12 31.99 -40.57 8.26
N SER A 13 32.28 -39.57 7.42
CA SER A 13 33.42 -38.65 7.61
C SER A 13 33.10 -37.45 8.48
N ASP A 14 31.83 -37.15 8.72
CA ASP A 14 31.41 -36.11 9.64
C ASP A 14 30.00 -36.44 10.20
N PRO A 15 29.95 -37.35 11.18
CA PRO A 15 28.68 -37.72 11.79
C PRO A 15 28.04 -36.54 12.54
N LYS A 16 28.81 -35.59 13.06
CA LYS A 16 28.23 -34.49 13.86
C LYS A 16 27.23 -33.66 13.06
N ARG A 17 27.52 -33.40 11.78
CA ARG A 17 26.63 -32.64 10.88
C ARG A 17 25.71 -33.54 10.05
N PHE A 18 26.20 -34.69 9.57
CA PHE A 18 25.51 -35.50 8.57
C PHE A 18 24.85 -36.79 9.11
N GLN A 19 24.58 -36.89 10.42
CA GLN A 19 23.86 -38.06 10.95
C GLN A 19 22.37 -38.05 10.61
N ASN A 20 21.69 -36.94 10.93
CA ASN A 20 20.25 -36.78 10.74
C ASN A 20 19.94 -35.87 9.56
N ILE A 21 18.77 -36.05 8.94
CA ILE A 21 18.33 -35.18 7.84
C ILE A 21 18.18 -33.73 8.33
N PHE A 22 17.63 -33.51 9.53
CA PHE A 22 17.49 -32.17 10.10
C PHE A 22 18.83 -31.46 10.32
N THR A 23 19.82 -32.13 10.92
CA THR A 23 21.15 -31.56 11.12
C THR A 23 21.85 -31.31 9.78
N THR A 24 21.65 -32.21 8.81
CA THR A 24 22.18 -32.02 7.46
C THR A 24 21.56 -30.80 6.79
N ILE A 25 20.24 -30.63 6.86
CA ILE A 25 19.55 -29.45 6.30
C ILE A 25 20.07 -28.17 6.96
N PHE A 26 20.26 -28.18 8.28
CA PHE A 26 20.85 -27.04 8.99
C PHE A 26 22.26 -26.74 8.49
N THR A 27 23.12 -27.75 8.37
CA THR A 27 24.47 -27.58 7.80
C THR A 27 24.43 -27.06 6.36
N LEU A 28 23.49 -27.51 5.53
CA LEU A 28 23.31 -26.97 4.18
C LEU A 28 22.89 -25.50 4.20
N PHE A 29 22.07 -25.10 5.16
CA PHE A 29 21.72 -23.69 5.36
C PHE A 29 22.93 -22.85 5.79
N THR A 30 23.75 -23.36 6.72
CA THR A 30 25.02 -22.74 7.11
C THR A 30 25.98 -22.61 5.91
N LEU A 31 26.05 -23.64 5.06
CA LEU A 31 26.83 -23.58 3.81
C LEU A 31 26.23 -22.59 2.79
N LEU A 32 24.91 -22.37 2.79
CA LEU A 32 24.25 -21.36 1.96
C LEU A 32 24.64 -19.94 2.39
N THR A 33 24.81 -19.69 3.69
CA THR A 33 25.30 -18.40 4.21
C THR A 33 26.80 -18.23 4.09
N LEU A 34 27.53 -19.26 3.63
CA LEU A 34 29.00 -19.32 3.64
C LEU A 34 29.59 -19.17 5.06
N ASP A 35 28.84 -19.59 6.08
CA ASP A 35 29.36 -19.71 7.44
C ASP A 35 29.99 -21.08 7.65
N ASP A 36 31.03 -21.13 8.47
CA ASP A 36 31.68 -22.34 8.98
C ASP A 36 32.06 -23.41 7.93
N TRP A 37 32.08 -23.08 6.64
CA TRP A 37 32.39 -24.02 5.54
C TRP A 37 33.82 -24.54 5.63
N SER A 38 34.74 -23.69 6.08
CA SER A 38 36.15 -24.04 6.28
C SER A 38 36.33 -25.03 7.44
N LEU A 39 35.51 -24.93 8.49
CA LEU A 39 35.50 -25.88 9.60
C LEU A 39 34.95 -27.24 9.18
N ILE A 40 33.87 -27.25 8.39
CA ILE A 40 33.29 -28.49 7.82
C ILE A 40 34.33 -29.19 6.94
N TYR A 41 35.07 -28.43 6.13
CA TYR A 41 36.19 -28.92 5.35
C TYR A 41 37.30 -29.55 6.24
N LEU A 42 37.79 -28.81 7.24
CA LEU A 42 38.88 -29.23 8.10
C LEU A 42 38.54 -30.51 8.88
N ASP A 43 37.36 -30.56 9.48
CA ASP A 43 36.92 -31.70 10.29
C ASP A 43 36.73 -32.97 9.47
N SER A 44 36.24 -32.83 8.23
CA SER A 44 36.05 -33.97 7.34
C SER A 44 37.38 -34.45 6.73
N ARG A 45 38.31 -33.53 6.46
CA ARG A 45 39.67 -33.89 6.03
C ARG A 45 40.46 -34.62 7.11
N ALA A 46 40.33 -34.18 8.36
CA ALA A 46 40.94 -34.86 9.50
C ALA A 46 40.46 -36.32 9.63
N GLN A 47 39.24 -36.61 9.17
CA GLN A 47 38.65 -37.95 9.12
C GLN A 47 38.94 -38.71 7.81
N GLY A 48 39.86 -38.21 6.97
CA GLY A 48 40.33 -38.90 5.76
C GLY A 48 39.51 -38.64 4.49
N ALA A 49 38.51 -37.76 4.51
CA ALA A 49 37.71 -37.43 3.33
C ALA A 49 38.43 -36.42 2.41
N TRP A 50 39.44 -36.88 1.66
CA TRP A 50 40.19 -36.03 0.73
C TRP A 50 39.32 -35.38 -0.36
N HIS A 51 38.26 -36.08 -0.77
CA HIS A 51 37.30 -35.69 -1.80
C HIS A 51 36.26 -34.66 -1.32
N ILE A 52 36.30 -34.21 -0.06
CA ILE A 52 35.30 -33.25 0.43
C ILE A 52 35.39 -31.88 -0.24
N ILE A 53 36.60 -31.35 -0.51
CA ILE A 53 36.76 -30.00 -1.13
C ILE A 53 35.99 -29.90 -2.44
N PRO A 54 36.24 -30.74 -3.47
CA PRO A 54 35.59 -30.56 -4.75
C PRO A 54 34.06 -30.67 -4.63
N ILE A 55 33.55 -31.58 -3.80
CA ILE A 55 32.10 -31.75 -3.58
C ILE A 55 31.51 -30.52 -2.88
N LEU A 56 32.17 -30.02 -1.83
CA LEU A 56 31.73 -28.85 -1.08
C LEU A 56 31.74 -27.59 -1.96
N MET A 57 32.79 -27.40 -2.76
CA MET A 57 32.91 -26.26 -3.68
C MET A 57 31.85 -26.30 -4.78
N ILE A 58 31.63 -27.47 -5.40
CA ILE A 58 30.58 -27.64 -6.41
C ILE A 58 29.20 -27.34 -5.79
N TYR A 59 28.95 -27.84 -4.58
CA TYR A 59 27.71 -27.58 -3.85
C TYR A 59 27.53 -26.08 -3.61
N ILE A 60 28.54 -25.40 -3.06
CA ILE A 60 28.49 -23.95 -2.77
C ILE A 60 28.23 -23.15 -4.05
N ILE A 61 28.96 -23.40 -5.12
CA ILE A 61 28.83 -22.65 -6.38
C ILE A 61 27.43 -22.81 -6.98
N ILE A 62 26.95 -24.05 -7.11
CA ILE A 62 25.63 -24.32 -7.71
C ILE A 62 24.52 -23.74 -6.82
N GLN A 63 24.58 -24.00 -5.51
CA GLN A 63 23.56 -23.56 -4.57
C GLN A 63 23.50 -22.02 -4.49
N TYR A 64 24.65 -21.36 -4.48
CA TYR A 64 24.73 -19.90 -4.42
C TYR A 64 24.29 -19.25 -5.72
N PHE A 65 24.63 -19.83 -6.88
CA PHE A 65 24.13 -19.36 -8.18
C PHE A 65 22.59 -19.43 -8.25
N ILE A 66 22.01 -20.56 -7.84
CA ILE A 66 20.55 -20.72 -7.79
C ILE A 66 19.93 -19.71 -6.81
N PHE A 67 20.53 -19.54 -5.63
CA PHE A 67 20.05 -18.61 -4.61
C PHE A 67 20.07 -17.16 -5.11
N LEU A 68 21.18 -16.71 -5.70
CA LEU A 68 21.29 -15.37 -6.27
C LEU A 68 20.27 -15.14 -7.37
N ASN A 69 20.10 -16.08 -8.29
CA ASN A 69 19.11 -15.94 -9.36
C ASN A 69 17.68 -15.87 -8.81
N LEU A 70 17.37 -16.62 -7.75
CA LEU A 70 16.08 -16.53 -7.08
C LEU A 70 15.88 -15.16 -6.43
N VAL A 71 16.88 -14.64 -5.72
CA VAL A 71 16.83 -13.31 -5.10
C VAL A 71 16.66 -12.23 -6.15
N ILE A 72 17.43 -12.29 -7.24
CA ILE A 72 17.33 -11.35 -8.36
C ILE A 72 15.94 -11.43 -9.00
N ALA A 73 15.43 -12.63 -9.27
CA ALA A 73 14.09 -12.80 -9.85
C ALA A 73 13.01 -12.14 -8.98
N VAL A 74 13.02 -12.42 -7.67
CA VAL A 74 12.05 -11.84 -6.72
C VAL A 74 12.21 -10.32 -6.63
N LEU A 75 13.45 -9.81 -6.60
CA LEU A 75 13.72 -8.37 -6.54
C LEU A 75 13.26 -7.66 -7.81
N VAL A 76 13.51 -8.26 -8.97
CA VAL A 76 13.08 -7.74 -10.28
C VAL A 76 11.55 -7.73 -10.35
N ASP A 77 10.87 -8.79 -9.96
CA ASP A 77 9.41 -8.85 -9.94
C ASP A 77 8.81 -7.78 -9.01
N ASN A 78 9.38 -7.63 -7.81
CA ASN A 78 8.94 -6.61 -6.86
C ASN A 78 9.13 -5.19 -7.41
N PHE A 79 10.28 -4.91 -8.02
CA PHE A 79 10.59 -3.61 -8.59
C PHE A 79 9.69 -3.28 -9.79
N GLN A 80 9.46 -4.24 -10.68
CA GLN A 80 8.52 -4.08 -11.80
C GLN A 80 7.10 -3.80 -11.31
N MET A 81 6.62 -4.54 -10.31
CA MET A 81 5.30 -4.27 -9.70
C MET A 81 5.23 -2.87 -9.08
N ALA A 82 6.29 -2.41 -8.42
CA ALA A 82 6.34 -1.07 -7.85
C ALA A 82 6.29 0.03 -8.93
N LEU A 83 7.03 -0.15 -10.04
CA LEU A 83 7.01 0.77 -11.18
C LEU A 83 5.63 0.82 -11.85
N LEU A 84 5.01 -0.33 -12.12
CA LEU A 84 3.68 -0.38 -12.72
C LEU A 84 2.64 0.33 -11.84
N ARG A 85 2.65 0.08 -10.52
CA ARG A 85 1.78 0.78 -9.56
C ARG A 85 2.02 2.28 -9.54
N GLY A 86 3.27 2.74 -9.66
CA GLY A 86 3.60 4.15 -9.75
C GLY A 86 3.04 4.80 -11.03
N LEU A 87 3.20 4.14 -12.16
CA LEU A 87 2.67 4.61 -13.45
C LEU A 87 1.15 4.65 -13.48
N GLU A 88 0.48 3.65 -12.92
CA GLU A 88 -0.98 3.61 -12.79
C GLU A 88 -1.50 4.77 -11.96
N LYS A 89 -0.86 5.07 -10.81
CA LYS A 89 -1.21 6.22 -9.98
C LYS A 89 -1.10 7.54 -10.74
N VAL A 90 0.02 7.78 -11.43
CA VAL A 90 0.21 9.01 -12.21
C VAL A 90 -0.81 9.12 -13.35
N LYS A 91 -1.15 8.00 -14.02
CA LYS A 91 -2.22 8.00 -15.04
C LYS A 91 -3.58 8.31 -14.44
N GLN A 92 -3.89 7.75 -13.28
CA GLN A 92 -5.15 7.97 -12.58
C GLN A 92 -5.27 9.42 -12.09
N GLU A 93 -4.21 9.99 -11.53
CA GLU A 93 -4.15 11.41 -11.14
C GLU A 93 -4.36 12.34 -12.34
N ARG A 94 -3.71 12.04 -13.48
CA ARG A 94 -3.92 12.81 -14.72
C ARG A 94 -5.35 12.69 -15.24
N ALA A 95 -5.95 11.50 -15.20
CA ALA A 95 -7.34 11.31 -15.62
C ALA A 95 -8.30 12.08 -14.72
N ALA A 96 -8.08 12.07 -13.40
CA ALA A 96 -8.86 12.84 -12.44
C ALA A 96 -8.72 14.35 -12.68
N TRP A 97 -7.49 14.84 -12.90
CA TRP A 97 -7.24 16.26 -13.20
C TRP A 97 -7.92 16.71 -14.50
N ILE A 98 -7.87 15.89 -15.56
CA ILE A 98 -8.55 16.18 -16.83
C ILE A 98 -10.07 16.24 -16.62
N HIS A 99 -10.63 15.27 -15.88
CA HIS A 99 -12.07 15.23 -15.60
C HIS A 99 -12.52 16.44 -14.77
N GLU A 100 -11.75 16.85 -13.77
CA GLU A 100 -12.00 18.05 -12.97
C GLU A 100 -12.01 19.31 -13.85
N LYS A 101 -10.99 19.46 -14.71
CA LYS A 101 -10.90 20.60 -15.63
C LYS A 101 -12.06 20.66 -16.63
N LEU A 102 -12.48 19.52 -17.17
CA LEU A 102 -13.63 19.44 -18.07
C LEU A 102 -14.94 19.82 -17.37
N LEU A 103 -15.10 19.46 -16.08
CA LEU A 103 -16.25 19.90 -15.29
C LEU A 103 -16.24 21.41 -15.10
N ASP A 104 -15.09 22.00 -14.75
CA ASP A 104 -14.97 23.44 -14.53
C ASP A 104 -15.24 24.25 -15.81
N ASP A 105 -14.70 23.79 -16.95
CA ASP A 105 -14.99 24.39 -18.27
C ASP A 105 -16.50 24.29 -18.59
N SER A 106 -17.12 23.14 -18.35
CA SER A 106 -18.57 22.94 -18.58
C SER A 106 -19.42 23.83 -17.67
N LEU A 107 -19.07 23.96 -16.39
CA LEU A 107 -19.75 24.85 -15.45
C LEU A 107 -19.59 26.33 -15.83
N THR A 108 -18.42 26.70 -16.35
CA THR A 108 -18.14 28.05 -16.84
C THR A 108 -18.96 28.38 -18.09
N GLU A 109 -19.11 27.42 -19.02
CA GLU A 109 -19.95 27.59 -20.20
C GLU A 109 -21.45 27.63 -19.84
N LEU A 110 -21.93 26.82 -18.89
CA LEU A 110 -23.30 26.94 -18.37
C LEU A 110 -23.54 28.32 -17.74
N ARG A 111 -22.57 28.86 -17.00
CA ARG A 111 -22.62 30.21 -16.44
C ARG A 111 -22.61 31.32 -17.51
N LYS A 112 -22.06 31.07 -18.70
CA LYS A 112 -22.08 32.02 -19.84
C LYS A 112 -23.33 31.88 -20.71
N ALA A 113 -23.89 30.67 -20.80
CA ALA A 113 -25.07 30.37 -21.60
C ALA A 113 -26.39 30.76 -20.90
N GLU A 114 -26.37 31.04 -19.60
CA GLU A 114 -27.41 31.87 -18.99
C GLU A 114 -27.29 33.29 -19.55
N PRO A 115 -28.37 33.87 -20.13
CA PRO A 115 -28.34 35.26 -20.53
C PRO A 115 -27.98 36.10 -19.31
N VAL A 116 -27.05 37.03 -19.47
CA VAL A 116 -26.82 38.12 -18.50
C VAL A 116 -28.04 39.02 -18.53
N GLU A 117 -29.15 38.55 -17.98
CA GLU A 117 -30.08 39.46 -17.31
C GLU A 117 -29.35 39.91 -16.06
N GLU A 118 -29.18 41.22 -15.89
CA GLU A 118 -28.87 41.83 -14.60
C GLU A 118 -29.98 41.43 -13.63
N MET A 119 -29.85 40.24 -13.09
CA MET A 119 -30.80 39.66 -12.18
C MET A 119 -30.52 40.35 -10.85
N SER A 120 -31.28 41.42 -10.62
CA SER A 120 -31.37 42.21 -9.38
C SER A 120 -31.13 41.30 -8.18
N GLU A 121 -30.37 41.77 -7.18
CA GLU A 121 -30.02 40.98 -5.98
C GLU A 121 -31.25 40.29 -5.36
N HIS A 122 -32.42 40.93 -5.47
CA HIS A 122 -33.68 40.38 -5.00
C HIS A 122 -34.10 39.09 -5.72
N THR A 123 -33.84 38.98 -7.02
CA THR A 123 -34.13 37.78 -7.82
C THR A 123 -33.10 36.67 -7.54
N LYS A 124 -31.83 37.02 -7.31
CA LYS A 124 -30.80 36.04 -6.86
C LYS A 124 -31.13 35.49 -5.47
N GLN A 125 -31.60 36.33 -4.55
CA GLN A 125 -32.06 35.89 -3.23
C GLN A 125 -33.28 34.97 -3.32
N LYS A 126 -34.26 35.31 -4.19
CA LYS A 126 -35.43 34.45 -4.41
C LYS A 126 -35.05 33.08 -4.98
N GLN A 127 -34.17 33.02 -5.97
CA GLN A 127 -33.68 31.74 -6.51
C GLN A 127 -32.86 30.93 -5.50
N LEU A 128 -32.03 31.58 -4.68
CA LEU A 128 -31.29 30.90 -3.61
C LEU A 128 -32.23 30.36 -2.52
N MET A 129 -33.29 31.10 -2.18
CA MET A 129 -34.34 30.60 -1.30
C MET A 129 -35.09 29.43 -1.94
N GLU A 130 -35.56 29.54 -3.18
CA GLU A 130 -36.23 28.43 -3.86
C GLU A 130 -35.33 27.19 -4.01
N LYS A 131 -34.04 27.35 -4.28
CA LYS A 131 -33.11 26.22 -4.37
C LYS A 131 -32.81 25.57 -3.02
N LYS A 132 -32.75 26.35 -1.93
CA LYS A 132 -32.52 25.83 -0.56
C LYS A 132 -33.79 25.26 0.08
N PHE A 133 -34.95 25.83 -0.21
CA PHE A 133 -36.21 25.48 0.45
C PHE A 133 -37.16 24.66 -0.44
N GLY A 134 -37.01 24.68 -1.77
CA GLY A 134 -37.85 23.95 -2.71
C GLY A 134 -37.56 22.46 -2.79
N THR A 135 -36.43 21.99 -2.27
CA THR A 135 -36.10 20.55 -2.14
C THR A 135 -36.64 19.93 -0.85
N MET A 136 -37.24 20.72 0.04
CA MET A 136 -37.76 20.27 1.32
C MET A 136 -39.23 19.86 1.22
N THR A 137 -39.58 18.74 1.85
CA THR A 137 -40.97 18.30 2.01
C THR A 137 -41.73 19.25 2.94
N GLU A 138 -43.05 19.42 2.79
CA GLU A 138 -43.87 20.36 3.60
C GLU A 138 -43.62 20.25 5.11
N LYS A 139 -43.47 19.02 5.64
CA LYS A 139 -43.17 18.77 7.05
C LYS A 139 -41.81 19.34 7.49
N GLN A 140 -40.80 19.30 6.62
CA GLN A 140 -39.47 19.84 6.91
C GLN A 140 -39.50 21.38 6.92
N GLN A 141 -40.31 21.97 6.04
CA GLN A 141 -40.50 23.42 5.99
C GLN A 141 -41.21 23.95 7.24
N GLU A 142 -42.25 23.23 7.70
CA GLU A 142 -43.01 23.59 8.91
C GLU A 142 -42.15 23.50 10.18
N VAL A 143 -41.34 22.45 10.32
CA VAL A 143 -40.41 22.29 11.45
C VAL A 143 -39.34 23.38 11.44
N LEU A 144 -38.76 23.69 10.28
CA LEU A 144 -37.76 24.75 10.16
C LEU A 144 -38.35 26.12 10.49
N PHE A 145 -39.59 26.38 10.09
CA PHE A 145 -40.29 27.62 10.44
C PHE A 145 -40.52 27.75 11.95
N HIS A 146 -41.01 26.69 12.60
CA HIS A 146 -41.16 26.67 14.05
C HIS A 146 -39.83 26.86 14.79
N PHE A 147 -38.75 26.23 14.30
CA PHE A 147 -37.42 26.39 14.87
C PHE A 147 -36.93 27.84 14.77
N LEU A 148 -37.08 28.48 13.61
CA LEU A 148 -36.67 29.87 13.41
C LEU A 148 -37.47 30.84 14.29
N GLN A 149 -38.77 30.61 14.47
CA GLN A 149 -39.60 31.39 15.40
C GLN A 149 -39.13 31.27 16.85
N LEU A 150 -38.76 30.06 17.27
CA LEU A 150 -38.28 29.81 18.63
C LEU A 150 -36.93 30.50 18.87
N VAL A 151 -36.02 30.41 17.91
CA VAL A 151 -34.71 31.08 17.96
C VAL A 151 -34.88 32.61 18.01
N ALA A 152 -35.71 33.19 17.14
CA ALA A 152 -35.95 34.63 17.15
C ALA A 152 -36.61 35.11 18.46
N GLY A 153 -37.51 34.32 19.03
CA GLY A 153 -38.12 34.60 20.33
C GLY A 153 -37.10 34.58 21.47
N VAL A 154 -36.21 33.58 21.47
CA VAL A 154 -35.11 33.46 22.45
C VAL A 154 -34.12 34.62 22.32
N GLU A 155 -33.73 34.98 21.09
CA GLU A 155 -32.85 36.13 20.84
C GLU A 155 -33.46 37.44 21.32
N HIS A 156 -34.76 37.66 21.07
CA HIS A 156 -35.45 38.85 21.54
C HIS A 156 -35.46 38.93 23.07
N TYR A 157 -35.67 37.80 23.73
CA TYR A 157 -35.64 37.72 25.19
C TYR A 157 -34.22 37.95 25.74
N GLN A 158 -33.20 37.37 25.10
CA GLN A 158 -31.80 37.55 25.46
C GLN A 158 -31.33 39.01 25.28
N GLN A 159 -31.75 39.68 24.21
CA GLN A 159 -31.46 41.11 24.00
C GLN A 159 -32.14 41.98 25.07
N LYS A 160 -33.38 41.66 25.45
CA LYS A 160 -34.10 42.38 26.50
C LYS A 160 -33.47 42.20 27.89
N PHE A 161 -32.93 41.01 28.19
CA PHE A 161 -32.15 40.78 29.40
C PHE A 161 -30.82 41.55 29.40
N ARG A 162 -30.13 41.61 28.25
CA ARG A 162 -28.88 42.36 28.12
C ARG A 162 -29.04 43.88 28.21
N SER A 163 -30.24 44.42 27.97
CA SER A 163 -30.50 45.86 28.09
C SER A 163 -31.01 46.29 29.47
N GLN A 164 -31.27 45.34 30.38
CA GLN A 164 -31.73 45.61 31.76
C GLN A 164 -30.66 45.37 32.84
N ALA A 165 -29.45 44.94 32.46
CA ALA A 165 -28.26 44.84 33.32
C ALA A 165 -27.27 45.95 32.95
#